data_AF-A0A7C1YDE4-F1
#
_entry.id   AF-A0A7C1YDE4-F1
#
_cell.length_a   1.000
_cell.length_b   1.000
_cell.length_c   1.000
_cell.angle_alpha   90.00
_cell.angle_beta   90.00
_cell.angle_gamma   90.00
#
_symmetry.space_group_name_H-M   'P 1'
#
loop_
_entity.id
_entity.type
_entity.pdbx_description
1 polymer ?
#
loop_
_entity_poly.entity_id
_entity_poly.type
_entity_poly.pdbx_seq_one_letter_code
_entity_poly.pdbx_strand_id
1 'polypeptide(L)'
;MRPSCRNASVATSRPGTTTTSSPGRHPCRCHGAEGDLDEFGLIDRFFAAADCGRGDVRLGIGDDAALLTPRPGELLVAAVDTLVEGVHFPSGTLAEAIGYKALAVNLSDLAAMGAEP
;
A
#
# COMPACT_ATOMS: atom_id res chain seq x y z
N MET A 1 3.61 -3.55 21.45
CA MET A 1 5.10 -3.53 21.39
C MET A 1 5.61 -4.95 21.20
N ARG A 2 5.74 -5.39 19.94
CA ARG A 2 6.44 -6.61 19.50
C ARG A 2 7.59 -6.19 18.56
N PRO A 3 8.63 -7.02 18.40
CA PRO A 3 9.96 -6.57 18.01
C PRO A 3 10.04 -6.24 16.51
N SER A 4 10.65 -5.08 16.23
CA SER A 4 11.03 -4.61 14.90
C SER A 4 11.67 -5.72 14.06
N CYS A 5 10.98 -6.11 12.99
CA CYS A 5 11.59 -6.80 11.85
C CYS A 5 12.54 -5.81 11.16
N ARG A 6 13.81 -5.80 11.59
CA ARG A 6 14.88 -5.09 10.89
C ARG A 6 15.21 -5.82 9.59
N ASN A 7 14.96 -5.15 8.46
CA ASN A 7 15.86 -4.92 7.33
C ASN A 7 15.11 -4.94 5.98
N ALA A 8 14.46 -3.83 5.65
CA ALA A 8 14.43 -3.36 4.27
C ALA A 8 15.64 -2.42 4.09
N SER A 9 16.84 -2.99 3.92
CA SER A 9 17.94 -2.20 3.38
C SER A 9 17.60 -1.90 1.93
N VAL A 10 17.30 -0.65 1.61
CA VAL A 10 17.33 -0.15 0.23
C VAL A 10 18.75 -0.39 -0.27
N ALA A 11 18.93 -1.45 -1.05
CA ALA A 11 20.22 -1.82 -1.59
C ALA A 11 20.64 -0.77 -2.62
N THR A 12 21.48 0.17 -2.22
CA THR A 12 22.30 0.92 -3.17
C THR A 12 23.37 -0.05 -3.67
N SER A 13 23.15 -0.65 -4.84
CA SER A 13 24.11 -1.57 -5.43
C SER A 13 25.39 -0.83 -5.80
N ARG A 14 26.42 -0.92 -4.95
CA ARG A 14 27.82 -0.73 -5.35
C ARG A 14 28.28 -1.97 -6.14
N PRO A 15 29.02 -1.81 -7.25
CA PRO A 15 29.51 -2.95 -8.01
C PRO A 15 30.72 -3.58 -7.29
N GLY A 16 30.63 -4.90 -7.04
CA GLY A 16 31.78 -5.76 -6.79
C GLY A 16 31.94 -6.25 -5.35
N THR A 17 31.25 -7.34 -5.00
CA THR A 17 31.78 -8.39 -4.11
C THR A 17 30.93 -9.65 -4.24
N THR A 18 31.52 -10.71 -4.78
CA THR A 18 30.96 -12.05 -4.89
C THR A 18 31.02 -12.72 -3.52
N THR A 19 29.87 -13.10 -2.95
CA THR A 19 29.85 -13.98 -1.78
C THR A 19 28.80 -15.06 -1.97
N THR A 20 29.28 -16.29 -2.15
CA THR A 20 28.50 -17.52 -2.22
C THR A 20 28.04 -17.91 -0.81
N SER A 21 26.74 -18.08 -0.58
CA SER A 21 26.24 -18.86 0.56
C SER A 21 24.92 -19.56 0.23
N SER A 22 24.80 -20.78 0.75
CA SER A 22 23.89 -21.88 0.37
C SER A 22 22.41 -21.68 0.77
N PRO A 23 21.46 -22.51 0.28
CA PRO A 23 20.03 -22.27 0.46
C PRO A 23 19.54 -22.74 1.83
N GLY A 24 19.38 -21.81 2.76
CA GLY A 24 18.71 -22.04 4.03
C GLY A 24 17.20 -21.98 3.87
N ARG A 25 16.53 -23.14 3.83
CA ARG A 25 15.09 -23.23 4.07
C ARG A 25 14.80 -22.80 5.52
N HIS A 26 14.04 -21.73 5.70
CA HIS A 26 13.07 -21.63 6.79
C HIS A 26 11.85 -20.85 6.29
N PRO A 27 10.70 -21.53 6.08
CA PRO A 27 9.46 -20.82 5.82
C PRO A 27 9.04 -20.17 7.14
N CYS A 28 9.03 -18.85 7.21
CA CYS A 28 8.27 -18.14 8.22
C CYS A 28 6.79 -18.38 7.93
N ARG A 29 6.30 -19.56 8.33
CA ARG A 29 4.89 -19.87 8.40
C ARG A 29 4.33 -19.15 9.63
N CYS A 30 3.81 -17.94 9.41
CA CYS A 30 2.90 -17.31 10.35
C CYS A 30 1.58 -18.08 10.28
N HIS A 31 1.40 -19.12 11.11
CA HIS A 31 0.10 -19.75 11.31
C HIS A 31 -0.67 -18.96 12.37
N GLY A 32 -1.69 -18.22 11.94
CA GLY A 32 -2.86 -17.82 12.73
C GLY A 32 -4.08 -18.17 11.89
N ALA A 33 -4.69 -19.32 12.15
CA ALA A 33 -6.00 -19.48 12.80
C ALA A 33 -7.19 -19.11 11.88
N GLU A 34 -7.87 -20.15 11.39
CA GLU A 34 -9.20 -20.07 10.77
C GLU A 34 -10.18 -19.36 11.71
N GLY A 35 -10.89 -18.32 11.21
CA GLY A 35 -12.22 -17.98 11.71
C GLY A 35 -12.53 -16.53 12.05
N ASP A 36 -11.56 -15.69 12.44
CA ASP A 36 -11.82 -14.30 12.82
C ASP A 36 -11.21 -13.31 11.82
N LEU A 37 -12.03 -12.35 11.37
CA LEU A 37 -11.59 -11.22 10.55
C LEU A 37 -10.85 -10.22 11.43
N ASP A 38 -9.60 -10.50 11.76
CA ASP A 38 -8.70 -9.52 12.35
C ASP A 38 -8.27 -8.45 11.33
N GLU A 39 -7.47 -7.48 11.76
CA GLU A 39 -7.00 -6.38 10.91
C GLU A 39 -6.35 -6.91 9.62
N PHE A 40 -5.48 -7.89 9.73
CA PHE A 40 -4.79 -8.49 8.59
C PHE A 40 -5.76 -9.27 7.69
N GLY A 41 -6.70 -10.01 8.27
CA GLY A 41 -7.75 -10.70 7.53
C GLY A 41 -8.69 -9.75 6.76
N LEU A 42 -8.96 -8.55 7.29
CA LEU A 42 -9.70 -7.51 6.58
C LEU A 42 -8.88 -6.92 5.43
N ILE A 43 -7.59 -6.65 5.66
CA ILE A 43 -6.69 -6.15 4.61
C ILE A 43 -6.63 -7.14 3.45
N ASP A 44 -6.40 -8.41 3.76
CA ASP A 44 -6.31 -9.46 2.76
C ASP A 44 -7.63 -9.65 2.00
N ARG A 45 -8.76 -9.59 2.69
CA ARG A 45 -10.08 -9.77 2.08
C ARG A 45 -10.47 -8.65 1.11
N PHE A 46 -10.19 -7.40 1.45
CA PHE A 46 -10.70 -6.25 0.71
C PHE A 46 -9.66 -5.53 -0.14
N PHE A 47 -8.37 -5.65 0.18
CA PHE A 47 -7.30 -4.88 -0.48
C PHE A 47 -6.23 -5.74 -1.16
N ALA A 48 -6.17 -7.07 -0.93
CA ALA A 48 -5.15 -7.92 -1.55
C ALA A 48 -5.21 -7.97 -3.10
N ALA A 49 -6.38 -7.73 -3.69
CA ALA A 49 -6.53 -7.68 -5.15
C ALA A 49 -5.92 -6.41 -5.78
N ALA A 50 -5.51 -5.43 -4.97
CA ALA A 50 -4.93 -4.17 -5.43
C ALA A 50 -3.42 -4.24 -5.65
N ASP A 51 -2.81 -5.44 -5.70
CA ASP A 51 -1.43 -5.62 -6.16
C ASP A 51 -1.35 -5.37 -7.67
N CYS A 52 -1.45 -4.09 -8.02
CA CYS A 52 -1.27 -3.58 -9.36
C CYS A 52 0.24 -3.65 -9.62
N GLY A 53 0.70 -4.61 -10.43
CA GLY A 53 2.10 -4.78 -10.84
C GLY A 53 2.65 -3.61 -11.69
N ARG A 54 2.43 -2.37 -11.26
CA ARG A 54 2.93 -1.15 -11.88
C ARG A 54 4.43 -1.01 -11.56
N GLY A 55 5.22 -0.71 -12.58
CA GLY A 55 6.68 -0.64 -12.44
C GLY A 55 7.21 0.52 -11.59
N ASP A 56 6.35 1.49 -11.25
CA ASP A 56 6.63 2.65 -10.39
C ASP A 56 6.34 2.38 -8.89
N VAL A 57 5.70 1.25 -8.55
CA VAL A 57 5.53 0.78 -7.17
C VAL A 57 6.61 -0.27 -6.87
N ARG A 58 7.56 0.06 -5.99
CA ARG A 58 8.65 -0.85 -5.57
C ARG A 58 8.28 -1.74 -4.39
N LEU A 59 7.38 -1.25 -3.55
CA LEU A 59 6.81 -1.96 -2.42
C LEU A 59 5.36 -1.49 -2.24
N GLY A 60 4.41 -2.42 -2.33
CA GLY A 60 2.97 -2.19 -2.23
C GLY A 60 2.41 -2.65 -0.88
N ILE A 61 1.20 -3.22 -0.91
CA ILE A 61 0.49 -3.74 0.27
C ILE A 61 1.28 -4.89 0.90
N GLY A 62 1.32 -4.95 2.24
CA GLY A 62 1.94 -6.04 3.01
C GLY A 62 3.10 -5.62 3.90
N ASP A 63 3.43 -4.33 3.94
CA ASP A 63 4.43 -3.73 4.84
C ASP A 63 3.89 -2.42 5.45
N ASP A 64 4.64 -1.78 6.34
CA ASP A 64 4.22 -0.58 7.07
C ASP A 64 4.17 0.69 6.20
N ALA A 65 4.81 0.67 5.02
CA ALA A 65 4.85 1.80 4.09
C ALA A 65 5.09 1.37 2.64
N ALA A 66 4.53 2.13 1.69
CA ALA A 66 4.80 1.94 0.27
C ALA A 66 6.10 2.64 -0.16
N LEU A 67 6.79 2.06 -1.15
CA LEU A 67 7.95 2.66 -1.81
C LEU A 67 7.61 2.96 -3.26
N LEU A 68 7.69 4.23 -3.66
CA LEU A 68 7.33 4.71 -5.00
C LEU A 68 8.55 5.27 -5.73
N THR A 69 8.66 5.00 -7.02
CA THR A 69 9.70 5.55 -7.90
C THR A 69 9.03 6.19 -9.11
N PRO A 70 8.82 7.52 -9.12
CA PRO A 70 8.28 8.23 -10.27
C PRO A 70 9.15 8.05 -11.51
N ARG A 71 8.54 8.19 -12.69
CA ARG A 71 9.29 8.17 -13.96
C ARG A 71 10.30 9.33 -13.99
N PRO A 72 11.48 9.16 -14.62
CA PRO A 72 12.44 10.24 -14.73
C PRO A 72 11.84 11.49 -15.39
N GLY A 73 12.04 12.65 -14.76
CA GLY A 73 11.51 13.92 -15.25
C GLY A 73 10.08 14.24 -14.81
N GLU A 74 9.42 13.33 -14.07
CA GLU A 74 8.10 13.56 -13.49
C GLU A 74 8.19 13.80 -11.98
N LEU A 75 7.14 14.43 -11.44
CA LEU A 75 6.96 14.66 -10.00
C LEU A 75 5.85 13.76 -9.48
N LEU A 76 6.03 13.22 -8.28
CA LEU A 76 4.96 12.57 -7.54
C LEU A 76 4.00 13.63 -7.00
N VAL A 77 2.71 13.51 -7.32
CA VAL A 77 1.64 14.30 -6.71
C VAL A 77 0.85 13.39 -5.78
N ALA A 78 0.65 13.81 -4.55
CA ALA A 78 -0.14 13.09 -3.55
C ALA A 78 -1.24 13.99 -3.00
N ALA A 79 -2.47 13.51 -3.03
CA ALA A 79 -3.64 14.13 -2.42
C ALA A 79 -4.18 13.20 -1.32
N VAL A 80 -4.61 13.78 -0.21
CA VAL A 80 -5.15 13.03 0.94
C VAL A 80 -6.31 13.81 1.53
N ASP A 81 -7.49 13.20 1.49
CA ASP A 81 -8.72 13.73 2.09
C ASP A 81 -9.27 12.83 3.19
N THR A 82 -9.97 13.45 4.15
CA THR A 82 -10.73 12.74 5.19
C THR A 82 -12.22 13.00 5.02
N LEU A 83 -13.01 11.93 4.90
CA LEU A 83 -14.48 12.01 4.84
C LEU A 83 -15.11 11.54 6.16
N VAL A 84 -15.94 12.40 6.75
CA VAL A 84 -16.60 12.20 8.05
C VAL A 84 -18.12 12.16 7.86
N GLU A 85 -18.78 11.16 8.45
CA GLU A 85 -20.23 11.03 8.46
C GLU A 85 -20.89 12.27 9.10
N GLY A 86 -22.02 12.72 8.54
CA GLY A 86 -22.74 13.91 8.98
C GLY A 86 -22.12 15.24 8.52
N VAL A 87 -20.86 15.23 8.06
CA VAL A 87 -20.18 16.40 7.49
C VAL A 87 -20.06 16.28 5.98
N HIS A 88 -19.44 15.20 5.51
CA HIS A 88 -19.13 14.99 4.10
C HIS A 88 -20.15 14.07 3.41
N PHE A 89 -20.81 13.19 4.16
CA PHE A 89 -21.89 12.34 3.64
C PHE A 89 -22.95 12.10 4.73
N PRO A 90 -24.24 11.92 4.37
CA PRO A 90 -25.32 11.67 5.34
C PRO A 90 -25.18 10.33 6.08
N SER A 91 -25.79 10.23 7.26
CA SER A 91 -25.91 8.95 7.95
C SER A 91 -26.76 7.96 7.13
N GLY A 92 -26.38 6.69 7.15
CA GLY A 92 -27.04 5.64 6.36
C GLY A 92 -26.66 5.61 4.87
N THR A 93 -25.66 6.40 4.45
CA THR A 93 -25.09 6.28 3.09
C THR A 93 -24.54 4.87 2.88
N LEU A 94 -24.85 4.26 1.71
CA LEU A 94 -24.35 2.92 1.36
C LEU A 94 -22.83 2.89 1.33
N ALA A 95 -22.22 1.82 1.84
CA ALA A 95 -20.76 1.67 1.90
C ALA A 95 -20.10 1.80 0.52
N GLU A 96 -20.72 1.28 -0.54
CA GLU A 96 -20.24 1.42 -1.91
C GLU A 96 -20.18 2.89 -2.35
N ALA A 97 -21.21 3.68 -2.03
CA ALA A 97 -21.25 5.10 -2.35
C ALA A 97 -20.21 5.89 -1.54
N ILE A 98 -19.93 5.49 -0.30
CA ILE A 98 -18.84 6.06 0.52
C ILE A 98 -17.49 5.75 -0.15
N GLY A 99 -17.25 4.50 -0.54
CA GLY A 99 -16.02 4.09 -1.23
C GLY A 99 -15.79 4.84 -2.55
N TYR A 100 -16.85 4.97 -3.36
CA TYR A 100 -16.81 5.76 -4.60
C TYR A 100 -16.43 7.21 -4.32
N LYS A 101 -17.09 7.86 -3.35
CA LYS A 101 -16.83 9.26 -3.01
C LYS A 101 -15.42 9.46 -2.46
N ALA A 102 -14.93 8.54 -1.63
CA ALA A 102 -13.58 8.60 -1.05
C ALA A 102 -12.48 8.62 -2.12
N LEU A 103 -12.64 7.86 -3.20
CA LEU A 103 -11.74 7.91 -4.34
C LEU A 103 -11.96 9.16 -5.20
N ALA A 104 -13.22 9.48 -5.50
CA ALA A 104 -13.57 10.55 -6.43
C ALA A 104 -13.07 11.94 -6.01
N VAL A 105 -13.07 12.25 -4.70
CA VAL A 105 -12.59 13.55 -4.21
C VAL A 105 -11.09 13.73 -4.46
N ASN A 106 -10.26 12.74 -4.11
CA ASN A 106 -8.82 12.81 -4.34
C ASN A 106 -8.48 12.82 -5.84
N LEU A 107 -9.20 12.06 -6.67
CA LEU A 107 -9.03 12.11 -8.13
C LEU A 107 -9.38 13.49 -8.71
N SER A 108 -10.35 14.19 -8.13
CA SER A 108 -10.69 15.55 -8.53
C SER A 108 -9.54 16.53 -8.27
N ASP A 109 -8.87 16.41 -7.13
CA ASP A 109 -7.71 17.25 -6.80
C ASP A 109 -6.52 16.99 -7.71
N LEU A 110 -6.24 15.71 -8.00
CA LEU A 110 -5.21 15.34 -8.98
C LEU A 110 -5.52 15.90 -10.37
N ALA A 111 -6.77 15.82 -10.81
CA ALA A 111 -7.20 16.40 -12.09
C ALA A 111 -7.06 17.93 -12.11
N ALA A 112 -7.36 18.63 -11.00
CA ALA A 112 -7.18 20.07 -10.89
C ALA A 112 -5.71 20.50 -10.99
N MET A 113 -4.78 19.64 -10.57
CA MET A 113 -3.33 19.83 -10.72
C MET A 113 -2.80 19.38 -12.09
N GLY A 114 -3.63 18.81 -12.96
CA GLY A 114 -3.23 18.24 -14.24
C GLY A 114 -2.36 16.98 -14.10
N ALA A 115 -2.44 16.28 -12.96
CA ALA A 115 -1.71 15.04 -12.73
C ALA A 115 -2.36 13.84 -13.46
N GLU A 116 -1.55 12.82 -13.76
CA GLU A 116 -2.00 11.53 -14.29
C GLU A 116 -2.12 10.54 -13.10
N PRO A 117 -3.35 10.15 -12.67
CA PRO A 117 -3.57 9.20 -11.58
C PRO A 117 -3.35 7.73 -11.98
#